data_AF-A0AAE4YWS9-F1
#
_entry.id   AF-A0AAE4YWS9-F1
#
_cell.length_a   1.000
_cell.length_b   1.000
_cell.length_c   1.000
_cell.angle_alpha   90.00
_cell.angle_beta   90.00
_cell.angle_gamma   90.00
#
_symmetry.space_group_name_H-M   'P 1'
#
loop_
_entity.id
_entity.type
_entity.pdbx_description
1 polymer ?
#
loop_
_entity_poly.entity_id
_entity_poly.type
_entity_poly.pdbx_seq_one_letter_code
_entity_poly.pdbx_strand_id
1 'polypeptide(L)' 'MYSTNPITVHSWFPDTANKEFISLQAAIEYAAEHVDELPAIEILIRTGARRYVIIWGDQLAALITRVCVLHRGKASQGH' A
#
# COMPACT_ATOMS: atom_id res chain seq x y z
N MET A 1 -21.52 6.81 4.05
CA MET A 1 -21.12 5.39 4.23
C MET A 1 -19.63 5.31 3.96
N TYR A 2 -18.83 4.99 4.98
CA TYR A 2 -17.41 4.67 4.77
C TYR A 2 -17.37 3.37 3.99
N SER A 3 -16.77 3.39 2.80
CA SER A 3 -16.58 2.19 2.01
C SER A 3 -15.63 1.28 2.78
N THR A 4 -16.14 0.21 3.38
CA THR A 4 -15.38 -0.85 4.04
C THR A 4 -14.81 -1.84 3.04
N ASN A 5 -14.60 -1.40 1.80
CA ASN A 5 -14.11 -2.26 0.74
C ASN A 5 -12.65 -2.60 1.05
N PRO A 6 -12.31 -3.89 1.17
CA PRO A 6 -10.95 -4.29 1.50
C PRO A 6 -9.99 -3.82 0.39
N ILE A 7 -8.80 -3.41 0.83
CA ILE A 7 -7.66 -3.07 0.00
C ILE A 7 -6.69 -4.23 0.13
N THR A 8 -6.39 -4.90 -0.96
CA THR A 8 -5.51 -6.08 -0.94
C THR A 8 -4.13 -5.67 -1.45
N VAL A 9 -3.09 -5.93 -0.66
CA VAL A 9 -1.72 -5.98 -1.16
C VAL A 9 -1.50 -7.39 -1.68
N HIS A 10 -1.24 -7.51 -2.97
CA HIS A 10 -0.92 -8.75 -3.63
C HIS A 10 0.57 -8.76 -3.97
N SER A 11 1.25 -9.88 -3.69
CA SER A 11 2.62 -10.14 -4.09
C SER A 11 2.69 -11.39 -4.94
N TRP A 12 3.50 -11.32 -6.00
CA TRP A 12 3.87 -12.47 -6.82
C TRP A 12 5.09 -13.22 -6.28
N PHE A 13 5.74 -12.73 -5.22
CA PHE A 13 6.80 -13.47 -4.51
C PHE A 13 6.20 -14.43 -3.47
N PRO A 14 6.75 -15.65 -3.36
CA PRO A 14 6.26 -16.65 -2.40
C PRO A 14 6.52 -16.27 -0.93
N ASP A 15 7.54 -15.45 -0.69
CA ASP A 15 7.98 -15.08 0.67
C ASP A 15 7.25 -13.85 1.24
N THR A 16 6.49 -13.15 0.40
CA THR A 16 5.71 -11.97 0.79
C THR A 16 4.23 -12.28 0.78
N ALA A 17 3.59 -12.18 1.94
CA ALA A 17 2.20 -12.57 2.12
C ALA A 17 1.22 -11.58 1.47
N ASN A 18 0.22 -12.13 0.77
CA ASN A 18 -0.95 -11.35 0.37
C ASN A 18 -1.74 -10.93 1.60
N LYS A 19 -2.10 -9.65 1.72
CA LYS A 19 -2.74 -9.13 2.93
C LYS A 19 -3.81 -8.09 2.62
N GLU A 20 -4.91 -8.16 3.36
CA GLU A 20 -6.03 -7.21 3.26
C GLU A 20 -5.94 -6.13 4.34
N PHE A 21 -6.31 -4.91 3.95
CA PHE A 21 -6.30 -3.72 4.78
C PHE A 21 -7.57 -2.93 4.60
N ILE A 22 -7.98 -2.22 5.65
CA ILE A 22 -9.09 -1.27 5.60
C ILE A 22 -8.57 0.15 5.24
N SER A 23 -7.28 0.40 5.46
CA SER A 23 -6.62 1.69 5.22
C SER A 23 -5.63 1.59 4.06
N LEU A 24 -5.75 2.51 3.10
CA LEU A 24 -4.78 2.62 2.01
C LEU A 24 -3.39 2.98 2.52
N GLN A 25 -3.31 3.78 3.59
CA GLN A 25 -2.03 4.10 4.22
C GLN A 25 -1.36 2.84 4.76
N ALA A 26 -2.10 1.97 5.46
CA ALA A 26 -1.54 0.74 6.01
C ALA A 26 -1.11 -0.24 4.90
N ALA A 27 -1.85 -0.30 3.78
CA ALA A 27 -1.44 -1.08 2.62
C ALA A 27 -0.15 -0.56 1.98
N ILE A 28 0.02 0.77 1.88
CA ILE A 28 1.25 1.41 1.38
C ILE A 28 2.42 1.17 2.33
N GLU A 29 2.20 1.29 3.63
CA GLU A 29 3.22 1.03 4.65
C GLU A 29 3.68 -0.44 4.60
N TYR A 30 2.76 -1.40 4.47
CA TYR A 30 3.11 -2.79 4.28
C TYR A 30 3.90 -3.03 2.98
N ALA A 31 3.51 -2.42 1.86
CA ALA A 31 4.29 -2.51 0.62
C ALA A 31 5.71 -1.91 0.76
N ALA A 32 5.88 -0.90 1.62
CA ALA A 32 7.19 -0.30 1.89
C ALA A 32 8.12 -1.21 2.72
N GLU A 33 7.57 -2.09 3.56
CA GLU A 33 8.36 -3.11 4.27
C GLU A 33 9.05 -4.09 3.31
N HIS A 34 8.51 -4.22 2.09
CA HIS A 34 8.98 -5.11 1.03
C HIS A 34 9.47 -4.35 -0.21
N VAL A 35 10.09 -3.17 -0.03
CA VAL A 35 10.48 -2.27 -1.14
C VAL A 35 11.45 -2.91 -2.15
N ASP A 36 12.26 -3.87 -1.72
CA ASP A 36 13.19 -4.59 -2.60
C ASP A 36 12.46 -5.53 -3.59
N GLU A 37 11.19 -5.85 -3.29
CA GLU A 37 10.33 -6.74 -4.07
C GLU A 37 9.21 -5.96 -4.81
N LEU A 38 9.27 -4.63 -4.78
CA LEU A 38 8.21 -3.76 -5.27
C LEU A 38 7.72 -4.04 -6.70
N PRO A 39 8.57 -4.45 -7.67
CA PRO A 39 8.09 -4.82 -9.01
C PRO A 39 7.08 -5.97 -9.03
N ALA A 40 7.02 -6.77 -7.98
CA ALA A 40 6.11 -7.90 -7.82
C ALA A 40 4.92 -7.61 -6.88
N ILE A 41 4.78 -6.37 -6.40
CA ILE A 41 3.73 -5.97 -5.47
C ILE A 41 2.71 -5.05 -6.15
N GLU A 42 1.44 -5.32 -5.90
CA GLU A 42 0.31 -4.50 -6.36
C GLU A 42 -0.68 -4.23 -5.22
N ILE A 43 -1.25 -3.03 -5.18
CA ILE A 43 -2.35 -2.69 -4.28
C ILE A 43 -3.66 -2.63 -5.07
N LEU A 44 -4.60 -3.50 -4.69
CA LEU A 44 -5.92 -3.64 -5.28
C LEU A 44 -6.96 -2.94 -4.40
N ILE A 45 -7.52 -1.82 -4.89
CA ILE A 45 -8.57 -1.07 -4.20
C ILE A 45 -9.90 -1.34 -4.86
N ARG A 46 -10.84 -1.97 -4.16
CA ARG A 46 -12.16 -2.28 -4.70
C ARG A 46 -13.04 -1.03 -4.75
N THR A 47 -13.43 -0.62 -5.96
CA THR A 47 -14.26 0.58 -6.24
C THR A 47 -15.71 0.26 -6.61
N GLY A 48 -16.15 -0.98 -6.40
CA GLY A 48 -17.52 -1.42 -6.66
C GLY A 48 -17.64 -2.95 -6.69
N ALA A 49 -18.72 -3.45 -7.27
CA ALA A 49 -19.02 -4.89 -7.26
C ALA A 49 -17.89 -5.75 -7.85
N ARG A 50 -17.20 -5.28 -8.90
CA ARG A 50 -16.13 -6.01 -9.61
C ARG A 50 -15.07 -5.09 -10.26
N ARG A 51 -14.86 -3.90 -9.71
CA ARG A 51 -13.86 -2.96 -10.24
C ARG A 51 -12.75 -2.76 -9.21
N TYR A 52 -11.52 -2.81 -9.70
CA TYR A 52 -10.33 -2.54 -8.92
C TYR A 52 -9.61 -1.34 -9.52
N VAL A 53 -9.14 -0.44 -8.67
CA VAL A 53 -8.01 0.41 -8.99
C VAL A 53 -6.77 -0.36 -8.55
N ILE A 54 -5.82 -0.50 -9.48
CA ILE A 54 -4.56 -1.22 -9.24
C ILE A 54 -3.45 -0.18 -9.19
N ILE A 55 -2.69 -0.18 -8.10
CA ILE A 55 -1.53 0.68 -7.89
C ILE A 55 -0.29 -0.22 -7.83
N TRP A 56 0.68 0.03 -8.70
CA TRP A 56 1.87 -0.82 -8.86
C TRP A 56 3.00 -0.02 -9.50
N GLY A 57 4.20 -0.60 -9.55
CA GLY A 57 5.38 0.00 -10.18
C GLY A 57 5.67 1.42 -9.69
N ASP A 58 5.95 2.34 -10.62
CA ASP A 58 6.30 3.73 -10.30
C ASP A 58 5.23 4.47 -9.50
N GLN A 59 3.94 4.14 -9.70
CA GLN A 59 2.86 4.77 -8.94
C GLN A 59 2.94 4.36 -7.47
N LEU A 60 3.22 3.09 -7.20
CA LEU A 60 3.39 2.59 -5.85
C LEU A 60 4.67 3.14 -5.21
N ALA A 61 5.77 3.19 -5.95
CA ALA A 61 7.03 3.79 -5.48
C ALA A 61 6.87 5.27 -5.09
N ALA A 62 6.15 6.04 -5.90
CA ALA A 62 5.85 7.45 -5.61
C ALA A 62 4.97 7.59 -4.35
N LEU A 63 4.01 6.69 -4.16
CA LEU A 63 3.14 6.70 -2.97
C LEU A 63 3.89 6.30 -1.71
N ILE A 64 4.75 5.27 -1.75
CA ILE A 64 5.62 4.89 -0.63
C ILE A 64 6.52 6.07 -0.25
N THR A 65 7.16 6.71 -1.23
CA THR A 65 7.98 7.90 -0.99
C THR A 65 7.17 8.98 -0.29
N ARG A 66 5.97 9.27 -0.79
CA ARG A 66 5.12 10.33 -0.24
C ARG A 66 4.59 9.99 1.16
N VAL A 67 4.13 8.78 1.40
CA VAL A 67 3.50 8.38 2.67
C VAL A 67 4.57 8.11 3.73
N CYS A 68 5.56 7.28 3.42
CA CYS A 68 6.49 6.77 4.42
C CYS A 68 7.65 7.76 4.70
N VAL A 69 8.14 8.51 3.71
CA VAL A 69 9.25 9.47 3.94
C VAL A 69 8.76 10.75 4.62
N LEU A 70 7.59 11.27 4.24
CA LEU A 70 7.04 12.48 4.87
C LEU A 70 6.56 12.25 6.30
N HIS A 71 6.11 11.04 6.64
CA HIS A 71 5.68 10.72 8.01
C HIS A 71 6.87 10.58 8.97
N ARG A 72 8.03 10.12 8.50
CA ARG A 72 9.26 10.06 9.32
C ARG A 72 9.75 11.45 9.74
N GLY A 73 9.47 12.48 8.95
CA GLY A 73 9.77 13.88 9.30
C GLY A 73 8.86 14.49 10.38
N LYS A 74 7.69 13.90 10.64
CA LYS A 74 6.75 14.39 11.67
C LYS A 74 6.89 13.71 13.03
N ALA A 75 7.56 12.57 13.11
CA ALA A 75 7.81 11.88 14.38
C ALA A 75 8.92 12.55 15.23
N SER A 76 9.72 13.48 14.68
CA SER A 76 10.75 14.23 15.43
C SER A 76 10.29 15.61 15.92
N GLN A 77 8.99 15.94 15.86
CA GLN A 77 8.45 17.16 16.44
C GLN A 77 7.47 16.83 17.57
N GLY A 78 7.92 16.00 18.51
CA GLY A 78 7.32 15.83 19.84
C GLY A 78 8.22 16.54 20.86
N HIS A 79 7.61 17.49 21.56
CA HIS A 79 8.17 18.39 22.57
C HIS A 79 8.83 17.67 23.75
#